data_AF-A0AAN6GMW9-F1
#
_entry.id   AF-A0AAN6GMW9-F1
#
_cell.length_a   1.000
_cell.length_b   1.000
_cell.length_c   1.000
_cell.angle_alpha   90.00
_cell.angle_beta   90.00
_cell.angle_gamma   90.00
#
_symmetry.space_group_name_H-M   'P 1'
#
loop_
_entity.id
_entity.type
_entity.pdbx_description
1 polymer ?
#
loop_
_entity_poly.entity_id
_entity_poly.type
_entity_poly.pdbx_seq_one_letter_code
_entity_poly.pdbx_strand_id
1 'polypeptide(L)'
;MPLHRIFHPKSVFTDPAEKKALVDAITDIYSGPNSRAKLPRFYVVIVFHALEPGTEFFIGGESADNFVRFAVDHIAVPLPPKEGLRQGKFDDFMERYEKAIQPFVKDKGLHHEVTIADSPRETWRIDGMVPPKLGTTAIQRWHAENRATPFTEAENQSDSPF
;
A
#
# COMPACT_ATOMS: atom_id res chain seq x y z
N MET A 1 6.85 1.28 4.25
CA MET A 1 6.62 1.08 2.83
C MET A 1 5.54 0.03 2.69
N PRO A 2 4.39 0.36 2.09
CA PRO A 2 3.55 -0.64 1.47
C PRO A 2 3.93 -0.81 -0.01
N LEU A 3 4.18 -2.06 -0.44
CA LEU A 3 4.39 -2.41 -1.84
C LEU A 3 3.10 -3.00 -2.38
N HIS A 4 2.48 -2.34 -3.35
CA HIS A 4 1.31 -2.85 -4.06
C HIS A 4 1.74 -3.39 -5.41
N ARG A 5 1.38 -4.65 -5.68
CA ARG A 5 1.42 -5.24 -7.00
C ARG A 5 -0.02 -5.40 -7.46
N ILE A 6 -0.36 -4.73 -8.55
CA ILE A 6 -1.71 -4.71 -9.13
C ILE A 6 -1.66 -5.51 -10.42
N PHE A 7 -2.21 -6.72 -10.41
CA PHE A 7 -2.32 -7.56 -11.59
C PHE A 7 -3.67 -7.34 -12.25
N HIS A 8 -3.67 -7.11 -13.55
CA HIS A 8 -4.88 -6.79 -14.30
C HIS A 8 -4.77 -7.22 -15.77
N PRO A 9 -5.89 -7.45 -16.47
CA PRO A 9 -5.91 -7.64 -17.92
C PRO A 9 -5.30 -6.44 -18.64
N LYS A 10 -4.61 -6.65 -19.76
CA LYS A 10 -4.07 -5.56 -20.60
C LYS A 10 -5.12 -4.55 -21.07
N SER A 11 -6.39 -4.95 -21.13
CA SER A 11 -7.52 -4.08 -21.46
C SER A 11 -7.91 -3.11 -20.33
N VAL A 12 -7.46 -3.36 -19.10
CA VAL A 12 -7.76 -2.57 -17.90
C VAL A 12 -6.61 -1.60 -17.59
N PHE A 13 -6.94 -0.43 -17.02
CA PHE A 13 -5.97 0.62 -16.68
C PHE A 13 -5.09 1.02 -17.86
N THR A 14 -5.66 1.26 -19.04
CA THR A 14 -4.88 1.68 -20.22
C THR A 14 -4.60 3.19 -20.24
N ASP A 15 -5.44 3.98 -19.56
CA ASP A 15 -5.28 5.43 -19.42
C ASP A 15 -4.26 5.77 -18.31
N PRO A 16 -3.15 6.49 -18.64
CA PRO A 16 -2.20 6.96 -17.64
C PRO A 16 -2.82 7.86 -16.57
N ALA A 17 -3.82 8.69 -16.90
CA ALA A 17 -4.47 9.58 -15.95
C ALA A 17 -5.28 8.78 -14.92
N GLU A 18 -6.00 7.75 -15.37
CA GLU A 18 -6.66 6.79 -14.49
C GLU A 18 -5.68 6.09 -13.55
N LYS A 19 -4.57 5.55 -14.08
CA LYS A 19 -3.54 4.92 -13.23
C LYS A 19 -3.03 5.88 -12.17
N LYS A 20 -2.75 7.12 -12.55
CA LYS A 20 -2.27 8.15 -11.63
C LYS A 20 -3.29 8.46 -10.54
N ALA A 21 -4.57 8.55 -10.89
CA ALA A 21 -5.64 8.78 -9.93
C ALA A 21 -5.79 7.62 -8.93
N LEU A 22 -5.71 6.36 -9.38
CA LEU A 22 -5.69 5.19 -8.49
C LEU A 22 -4.47 5.20 -7.57
N VAL A 23 -3.29 5.53 -8.12
CA VAL A 23 -2.05 5.65 -7.35
C VAL A 23 -2.18 6.70 -6.24
N ASP A 24 -2.75 7.87 -6.55
CA ASP A 24 -2.97 8.92 -5.56
C ASP A 24 -3.96 8.50 -4.49
N ALA A 25 -5.09 7.89 -4.88
CA ALA A 25 -6.11 7.39 -3.96
C ALA A 25 -5.54 6.36 -2.96
N ILE A 26 -4.75 5.40 -3.45
CA ILE A 26 -4.09 4.41 -2.59
C ILE A 26 -3.05 5.10 -1.69
N THR A 27 -2.22 5.99 -2.24
CA THR A 27 -1.17 6.70 -1.48
C THR A 27 -1.76 7.51 -0.33
N ASP A 28 -2.92 8.14 -0.54
CA ASP A 28 -3.57 8.97 0.48
C ASP A 28 -4.09 8.19 1.68
N ILE A 29 -4.36 6.88 1.54
CA ILE A 29 -4.67 6.00 2.68
C ILE A 29 -3.52 5.99 3.71
N TYR A 30 -2.27 6.02 3.23
CA TYR A 30 -1.07 5.89 4.06
C TYR A 30 -0.44 7.24 4.43
N SER A 31 -0.60 8.25 3.56
CA SER A 31 0.15 9.51 3.66
C SER A 31 -0.73 10.74 3.78
N GLY A 32 -2.02 10.61 3.45
CA GLY A 32 -2.93 11.74 3.30
C GLY A 32 -3.34 12.39 4.63
N PRO A 33 -4.13 13.47 4.56
CA PRO A 33 -4.64 14.20 5.73
C PRO A 33 -5.39 13.31 6.73
N ASN A 34 -6.06 12.26 6.24
CA ASN A 34 -6.84 11.33 7.06
C ASN A 34 -6.09 10.05 7.44
N SER A 35 -4.82 9.92 7.05
CA SER A 35 -4.02 8.75 7.43
C SER A 35 -3.56 8.86 8.89
N ARG A 36 -3.72 7.78 9.65
CA ARG A 36 -3.19 7.67 11.03
C ARG A 36 -1.68 7.45 11.05
N ALA A 37 -1.14 6.78 10.03
CA ALA A 37 0.27 6.41 9.99
C ALA A 37 1.19 7.56 9.52
N LYS A 38 0.64 8.54 8.77
CA LYS A 38 1.38 9.69 8.23
C LYS A 38 2.70 9.28 7.58
N LEU A 39 2.67 8.21 6.79
CA LEU A 39 3.86 7.71 6.12
C LEU A 39 4.29 8.68 5.01
N PRO A 40 5.59 8.91 4.79
CA PRO A 40 6.07 9.65 3.62
C PRO A 40 5.48 9.08 2.33
N ARG A 41 5.06 9.93 1.38
CA ARG A 41 4.41 9.44 0.14
C ARG A 41 5.33 8.51 -0.65
N PHE A 42 6.62 8.78 -0.66
CA PHE A 42 7.62 7.95 -1.33
C PHE A 42 7.76 6.54 -0.72
N TYR A 43 7.15 6.25 0.44
CA TYR A 43 7.04 4.88 0.96
C TYR A 43 6.00 4.05 0.22
N VAL A 44 5.02 4.65 -0.45
CA VAL A 44 3.95 3.90 -1.11
C VAL A 44 4.41 3.57 -2.52
N VAL A 45 4.74 2.29 -2.74
CA VAL A 45 5.17 1.80 -4.04
C VAL A 45 4.01 1.05 -4.68
N ILE A 46 3.70 1.36 -5.94
CA ILE A 46 2.61 0.73 -6.69
C ILE A 46 3.16 0.33 -8.05
N VAL A 47 3.02 -0.95 -8.39
CA VAL A 47 3.45 -1.53 -9.66
C VAL A 47 2.25 -2.18 -10.35
N PHE A 48 2.02 -1.81 -11.60
CA PHE A 48 0.99 -2.41 -12.45
C PHE A 48 1.59 -3.54 -13.29
N HIS A 49 1.00 -4.72 -13.20
CA HIS A 49 1.31 -5.89 -14.01
C HIS A 49 0.15 -6.15 -14.95
N ALA A 50 0.28 -5.69 -16.20
CA ALA A 50 -0.68 -5.95 -17.25
C ALA A 50 -0.42 -7.35 -17.83
N LEU A 51 -1.40 -8.24 -17.71
CA LEU A 51 -1.31 -9.65 -18.11
C LEU A 51 -2.30 -9.95 -19.24
N GLU A 52 -1.94 -10.88 -20.11
CA GLU A 52 -2.80 -11.41 -21.17
C GLU A 52 -3.77 -12.47 -20.61
N PRO A 53 -5.09 -12.23 -20.65
CA PRO A 53 -6.07 -13.25 -20.27
C PRO A 53 -5.94 -14.53 -21.12
N GLY A 54 -6.23 -15.69 -20.53
CA GLY A 54 -6.21 -16.97 -21.24
C GLY A 54 -4.81 -17.49 -21.60
N THR A 55 -3.74 -16.77 -21.24
CA THR A 55 -2.34 -17.24 -21.38
C THR A 55 -1.49 -16.95 -20.15
N GLU A 56 -1.65 -15.77 -19.55
CA GLU A 56 -0.88 -15.34 -18.37
C GLU A 56 -1.77 -15.19 -17.12
N PHE A 57 -3.07 -14.98 -17.30
CA PHE A 57 -3.99 -14.71 -16.21
C PHE A 57 -5.25 -15.58 -16.23
N PHE A 58 -5.42 -16.37 -15.17
CA PHE A 58 -6.53 -17.31 -15.00
C PHE A 58 -7.08 -17.28 -13.56
N ILE A 59 -8.36 -17.58 -13.40
CA ILE A 59 -9.03 -17.74 -12.10
C ILE A 59 -9.87 -19.01 -12.16
N GLY A 60 -9.64 -19.93 -11.23
CA GLY A 60 -10.41 -21.18 -11.17
C GLY A 60 -10.29 -22.07 -12.41
N GLY A 61 -9.25 -21.88 -13.22
CA GLY A 61 -9.04 -22.60 -14.49
C GLY A 61 -9.57 -21.88 -15.74
N GLU A 62 -10.26 -20.75 -15.57
CA GLU A 62 -10.84 -19.96 -16.67
C GLU A 62 -10.04 -18.67 -16.92
N SER A 63 -10.17 -18.12 -18.14
CA SER A 63 -9.57 -16.83 -18.50
C SER A 63 -10.06 -15.70 -17.59
N ALA A 64 -9.14 -14.86 -17.11
CA ALA A 64 -9.45 -13.75 -16.20
C ALA A 64 -9.55 -12.42 -16.97
N ASP A 65 -10.63 -12.22 -17.72
CA ASP A 65 -10.79 -11.07 -18.61
C ASP A 65 -11.23 -9.76 -17.93
N ASN A 66 -11.82 -9.85 -16.73
CA ASN A 66 -12.45 -8.72 -16.03
C ASN A 66 -12.14 -8.67 -14.52
N PHE A 67 -10.93 -9.10 -14.13
CA PHE A 67 -10.53 -9.22 -12.72
C PHE A 67 -9.25 -8.44 -12.38
N VAL A 68 -9.21 -7.80 -11.22
CA VAL A 68 -8.04 -7.07 -10.72
C VAL A 68 -7.57 -7.64 -9.38
N ARG A 69 -6.29 -8.00 -9.27
CA ARG A 69 -5.69 -8.53 -8.04
C ARG A 69 -4.76 -7.52 -7.40
N PHE A 70 -5.04 -7.12 -6.16
CA PHE A 70 -4.19 -6.26 -5.35
C PHE A 70 -3.43 -7.08 -4.30
N ALA A 71 -2.14 -7.35 -4.56
CA ALA A 71 -1.26 -8.04 -3.61
C ALA A 71 -0.35 -7.03 -2.92
N VAL A 72 -0.56 -6.82 -1.61
CA VAL A 72 0.10 -5.76 -0.84
C VAL A 72 1.02 -6.36 0.23
N ASP A 73 2.25 -5.87 0.31
CA ASP A 73 3.15 -6.14 1.43
C ASP A 73 3.25 -4.89 2.32
N HIS A 74 2.85 -4.99 3.59
CA HIS A 74 3.06 -3.97 4.61
C HIS A 74 4.39 -4.23 5.35
N ILE A 75 5.21 -3.19 5.46
CA ILE A 75 6.52 -3.25 6.14
C ILE A 75 6.71 -2.11 7.16
N ALA A 76 6.16 -0.91 6.89
CA ALA A 76 6.37 0.23 7.81
C ALA A 76 5.53 0.13 9.07
N VAL A 77 4.30 -0.36 8.93
CA VAL A 77 3.30 -0.48 9.99
C VAL A 77 2.92 -1.95 10.02
N PRO A 78 3.17 -2.68 11.12
CA PRO A 78 2.76 -4.06 11.23
C PRO A 78 1.23 -4.17 11.31
N LEU A 79 0.69 -5.22 10.73
CA LEU A 79 -0.69 -5.65 10.97
C LEU A 79 -0.89 -5.95 12.46
N PRO A 80 -2.13 -5.80 12.96
CA PRO A 80 -2.49 -6.33 14.27
C PRO A 80 -2.14 -7.83 14.38
N PRO A 81 -1.83 -8.33 15.58
CA PRO A 81 -1.74 -9.77 15.81
C PRO A 81 -3.00 -10.49 15.34
N LYS A 82 -2.89 -11.78 15.00
CA LYS A 82 -3.97 -12.59 14.40
C LYS A 82 -5.30 -12.49 15.16
N GLU A 83 -5.24 -12.42 16.49
CA GLU A 83 -6.41 -12.24 17.34
C GLU A 83 -7.03 -10.84 17.20
N GLY A 84 -6.21 -9.79 17.08
CA GLY A 84 -6.68 -8.44 16.77
C GLY A 84 -7.33 -8.33 15.40
N LEU A 85 -6.81 -9.05 14.39
CA LEU A 85 -7.45 -9.12 13.06
C LEU A 85 -8.85 -9.76 13.14
N ARG A 86 -9.00 -10.86 13.90
CA ARG A 86 -10.32 -11.50 14.11
C ARG A 86 -11.32 -10.61 14.85
N GLN A 87 -10.83 -9.73 15.71
CA GLN A 87 -11.63 -8.75 16.44
C GLN A 87 -11.94 -7.49 15.61
N GLY A 88 -11.58 -7.46 14.33
CA GLY A 88 -11.88 -6.35 13.43
C GLY A 88 -11.01 -5.11 13.64
N LYS A 89 -9.86 -5.22 14.32
CA LYS A 89 -8.97 -4.06 14.58
C LYS A 89 -8.37 -3.45 13.32
N PHE A 90 -8.57 -4.09 12.17
CA PHE A 90 -8.09 -3.65 10.87
C PHE A 90 -9.21 -3.36 9.87
N ASP A 91 -10.47 -3.54 10.26
CA ASP A 91 -11.63 -3.42 9.36
C ASP A 91 -11.79 -1.98 8.87
N ASP A 92 -11.68 -0.98 9.76
CA ASP A 92 -11.66 0.45 9.39
C ASP A 92 -10.58 0.79 8.33
N PHE A 93 -9.46 0.08 8.34
CA PHE A 93 -8.42 0.26 7.32
C PHE A 93 -8.89 -0.35 6.00
N MET A 94 -9.37 -1.59 6.03
CA MET A 94 -9.85 -2.30 4.85
C MET A 94 -11.04 -1.60 4.19
N GLU A 95 -11.99 -1.05 4.96
CA GLU A 95 -13.12 -0.29 4.44
C GLU A 95 -12.66 0.98 3.70
N ARG A 96 -11.70 1.72 4.26
CA ARG A 96 -11.12 2.90 3.60
C ARG A 96 -10.33 2.51 2.35
N TYR A 97 -9.65 1.38 2.38
CA TYR A 97 -8.92 0.86 1.23
C TYR A 97 -9.87 0.47 0.10
N GLU A 98 -10.89 -0.34 0.38
CA GLU A 98 -11.93 -0.73 -0.55
C GLU A 98 -12.63 0.49 -1.16
N LYS A 99 -13.00 1.47 -0.34
CA LYS A 99 -13.60 2.72 -0.81
C LYS A 99 -12.68 3.51 -1.74
N ALA A 100 -11.38 3.52 -1.49
CA ALA A 100 -10.42 4.25 -2.32
C ALA A 100 -10.25 3.61 -3.71
N ILE A 101 -10.29 2.28 -3.80
CA ILE A 101 -10.17 1.57 -5.07
C ILE A 101 -11.50 1.43 -5.83
N GLN A 102 -12.64 1.54 -5.13
CA GLN A 102 -13.98 1.32 -5.68
C GLN A 102 -14.24 2.00 -7.04
N PRO A 103 -13.89 3.29 -7.26
CA PRO A 103 -14.15 3.97 -8.53
C PRO A 103 -13.39 3.38 -9.73
N PHE A 104 -12.32 2.65 -9.46
CA PHE A 104 -11.41 2.08 -10.45
C PHE A 104 -11.68 0.61 -10.73
N VAL A 105 -12.48 -0.06 -9.88
CA VAL A 105 -12.79 -1.48 -10.01
C VAL A 105 -14.29 -1.73 -10.02
N LYS A 106 -14.94 -1.70 -8.85
CA LYS A 106 -16.33 -2.08 -8.68
C LYS A 106 -17.28 -1.20 -9.49
N ASP A 107 -17.05 0.12 -9.51
CA ASP A 107 -17.89 1.06 -10.26
C ASP A 107 -17.73 0.90 -11.79
N LYS A 108 -16.67 0.20 -12.22
CA LYS A 108 -16.42 -0.19 -13.61
C LYS A 108 -16.90 -1.61 -13.95
N GLY A 109 -17.55 -2.30 -13.00
CA GLY A 109 -18.02 -3.68 -13.18
C GLY A 109 -16.90 -4.73 -13.19
N LEU A 110 -15.71 -4.39 -12.71
CA LEU A 110 -14.61 -5.34 -12.55
C LEU A 110 -14.76 -6.13 -11.26
N HIS A 111 -14.41 -7.41 -11.30
CA HIS A 111 -14.18 -8.20 -10.10
C HIS A 111 -12.81 -7.83 -9.51
N HIS A 112 -12.67 -7.90 -8.19
CA HIS A 112 -11.37 -7.65 -7.56
C HIS A 112 -11.17 -8.45 -6.27
N GLU A 113 -9.90 -8.64 -5.94
CA GLU A 113 -9.48 -9.26 -4.68
C GLU A 113 -8.29 -8.49 -4.10
N VAL A 114 -8.31 -8.26 -2.79
CA VAL A 114 -7.25 -7.59 -2.05
C VAL A 114 -6.71 -8.53 -0.97
N THR A 115 -5.39 -8.61 -0.88
CA THR A 115 -4.72 -9.22 0.29
C THR A 115 -3.58 -8.36 0.76
N ILE A 116 -3.43 -8.28 2.08
CA ILE A 116 -2.32 -7.58 2.73
C ILE A 116 -1.55 -8.62 3.55
N ALA A 117 -0.27 -8.75 3.24
CA ALA A 117 0.68 -9.55 3.99
C ALA A 117 1.66 -8.64 4.72
N ASP A 118 2.23 -9.14 5.82
CA ASP A 118 3.26 -8.43 6.59
C ASP A 118 4.65 -9.00 6.29
N SER A 119 5.63 -8.11 6.21
CA SER A 119 7.05 -8.45 6.08
C SER A 119 7.87 -7.84 7.21
N PRO A 120 8.94 -8.52 7.68
CA PRO A 120 9.77 -8.01 8.77
C PRO A 120 10.36 -6.64 8.45
N ARG A 121 10.20 -5.68 9.37
CA ARG A 121 10.76 -4.34 9.21
C ARG A 121 12.29 -4.35 9.28
N GLU A 122 12.85 -5.28 10.03
CA GLU A 122 14.28 -5.40 10.35
C GLU A 122 15.14 -5.64 9.10
N THR A 123 14.55 -6.20 8.04
CA THR A 123 15.21 -6.49 6.76
C THR A 123 14.96 -5.42 5.70
N TRP A 124 14.25 -4.34 6.02
CA TRP A 124 13.96 -3.26 5.09
C TRP A 124 14.98 -2.12 5.15
N ARG A 125 15.43 -1.67 3.98
CA ARG A 125 16.31 -0.52 3.81
C ARG A 125 15.77 0.43 2.75
N ILE A 126 16.06 1.73 2.91
CA ILE A 126 15.93 2.75 1.86
C ILE A 126 17.30 3.41 1.73
N ASP A 127 17.88 3.39 0.53
CA ASP A 127 19.22 3.94 0.27
C ASP A 127 20.28 3.44 1.27
N GLY A 128 20.19 2.16 1.64
CA GLY A 128 21.06 1.51 2.63
C GLY A 128 20.74 1.82 4.10
N MET A 129 19.83 2.76 4.38
CA MET A 129 19.45 3.16 5.74
C MET A 129 18.29 2.31 6.28
N VAL A 130 18.30 2.02 7.57
CA VAL A 130 17.10 1.55 8.28
C VAL A 130 16.13 2.72 8.34
N PRO A 131 14.89 2.61 7.85
CA PRO A 131 13.96 3.73 7.89
C PRO A 131 13.61 4.14 9.33
N PRO A 132 13.32 5.42 9.59
CA PRO A 132 13.06 5.90 10.95
C PRO A 132 11.78 5.30 11.53
N LYS A 133 11.75 5.12 12.85
CA LYS A 133 10.62 4.60 13.61
C LYS A 133 9.43 5.55 13.50
N LEU A 134 8.23 4.99 13.56
CA LEU A 134 7.00 5.81 13.60
C LEU A 134 7.00 6.71 14.84
N GLY A 135 6.37 7.88 14.74
CA GLY A 135 6.27 8.83 15.86
C GLY A 135 7.52 9.69 16.12
N THR A 136 8.62 9.46 15.40
CA THR A 136 9.88 10.20 15.59
C THR A 136 9.97 11.50 14.78
N THR A 137 10.87 12.41 15.18
CA THR A 137 11.17 13.62 14.39
C THR A 137 11.71 13.28 13.00
N ALA A 138 12.50 12.22 12.87
CA ALA A 138 13.05 11.78 11.59
C ALA A 138 11.96 11.38 10.58
N ILE A 139 10.95 10.59 10.98
CA ILE A 139 9.86 10.21 10.06
C ILE A 139 8.97 11.40 9.70
N GLN A 140 8.78 12.35 10.62
CA GLN A 140 8.05 13.59 10.34
C GLN A 140 8.76 14.44 9.30
N ARG A 141 10.09 14.58 9.38
CA ARG A 141 10.89 15.25 8.34
C ARG A 141 10.76 14.52 7.00
N TRP A 142 10.93 13.20 6.98
CA TRP A 142 10.80 12.42 5.74
C TRP A 142 9.40 12.57 5.13
N HIS A 143 8.35 12.69 5.94
CA HIS A 143 6.99 12.95 5.47
C HIS A 143 6.87 14.33 4.82
N ALA A 144 7.33 15.38 5.53
CA ALA A 144 7.24 16.76 5.06
C ALA A 144 8.07 17.02 3.79
N GLU A 145 9.29 16.48 3.73
CA GLU A 145 10.19 16.65 2.58
C GLU A 145 9.95 15.64 1.46
N ASN A 146 9.16 14.59 1.73
CA ASN A 146 8.89 13.48 0.83
C ASN A 146 10.16 12.86 0.20
N ARG A 147 11.21 12.69 1.01
CA ARG A 147 12.47 12.05 0.59
C ARG A 147 13.17 11.38 1.75
N ALA A 148 13.99 10.39 1.45
CA ALA A 148 14.89 9.80 2.43
C ALA A 148 16.13 10.70 2.62
N THR A 149 16.44 11.02 3.86
CA THR A 149 17.64 11.78 4.23
C THR A 149 18.30 11.12 5.44
N PRO A 150 19.63 11.17 5.58
CA PRO A 150 20.30 10.76 6.81
C PRO A 150 19.68 11.42 8.05
N PHE A 151 19.71 10.72 9.17
CA PHE A 151 19.23 11.20 10.47
C PHE A 151 20.09 10.58 11.59
N THR A 152 20.10 11.26 12.72
CA THR A 152 20.80 10.84 13.93
C THR A 152 19.93 9.90 14.77
N GLU A 153 20.54 9.14 15.67
CA GLU A 153 19.78 8.31 16.61
C GLU A 153 18.85 9.15 17.49
N ALA A 154 19.27 10.36 17.89
CA ALA A 154 18.44 11.29 18.66
C ALA A 154 17.15 11.68 17.90
N GLU A 155 17.23 11.94 16.59
CA GLU A 155 16.04 12.22 15.77
C GLU A 155 15.13 11.00 15.57
N ASN A 156 15.64 9.79 15.85
CA ASN A 156 14.95 8.50 15.71
C ASN A 156 14.59 7.86 17.05
N GLN A 157 14.76 8.59 18.15
CA GLN A 157 14.23 8.24 19.46
C GLN A 157 12.81 8.79 19.55
N SER A 158 11.88 7.94 19.99
CA SER A 158 10.51 8.35 20.32
C SER A 158 10.44 8.53 21.82
N ASP A 159 9.97 9.69 22.29
CA ASP A 159 9.54 9.88 23.67
C ASP A 159 8.19 9.18 23.95
N SER A 160 7.57 8.62 22.92
CA SER A 160 6.23 8.01 22.96
C SER A 160 6.31 6.48 22.98
N PRO A 161 5.68 5.82 23.97
CA PRO A 161 5.66 4.36 24.09
C PRO A 161 4.53 3.68 23.28
N PHE A 162 3.92 4.38 22.31
CA PHE A 162 2.78 3.88 21.54
C PHE A 162 3.18 2.99 20.37
#